data_AF-A0A497FRZ7-F1
#
_entry.id   AF-A0A497FRZ7-F1
#
_cell.length_a   1.000
_cell.length_b   1.000
_cell.length_c   1.000
_cell.angle_alpha   90.00
_cell.angle_beta   90.00
_cell.angle_gamma   90.00
#
_symmetry.space_group_name_H-M   'P 1'
#
loop_
_entity.id
_entity.type
_entity.pdbx_description
1 polymer ?
#
loop_
_entity_poly.entity_id
_entity_poly.type
_entity_poly.pdbx_seq_one_letter_code
_entity_poly.pdbx_strand_id
1 'polypeptide(L)'
;MFYCDEVRPLKALILFDKERRAENLEKDLWKSATERSIDVCFNLEDSENYDLIILVGDDCFFLNWFHRLGFSRPFLPVGLDESESFIAEVSLNDLNTVFEKLSEGEFLLEENPVIRGRVDGGGEIHAVNEVAVFPSKSAVIMEYELWLDGEFVWRDRGDGIIISTPLGSTAYSLSAGGPLVFPGSRVFVVTPVNSLDPARRPLIVPENRKIILEEISSRVSVEVVADGVKRLKVSGNISVAKYRKSLKLVRLAKTSSLGLRIYRKAKLSERLVDVPPSAKLVYKVLEYEGPLTQKDITSKTFLPVRTVRRALQLLEKRGLVGEVPNIRDLRQKLYYIKGREKSG
;
A
#
# COMPACT_ATOMS: atom_id res chain seq x y z
N MET A 1 -43.41 17.94 22.49
CA MET A 1 -42.10 18.61 22.51
C MET A 1 -41.07 17.50 22.67
N PHE A 2 -40.70 16.86 21.56
CA PHE A 2 -39.70 15.79 21.54
C PHE A 2 -38.41 16.40 21.02
N TYR A 3 -37.35 16.23 21.81
CA TYR A 3 -36.01 16.76 21.56
C TYR A 3 -35.53 16.36 20.16
N CYS A 4 -35.01 17.33 19.43
CA CYS A 4 -34.16 17.12 18.26
C CYS A 4 -32.93 16.34 18.76
N ASP A 5 -32.70 15.13 18.27
CA ASP A 5 -31.39 14.48 18.43
C ASP A 5 -30.39 15.37 17.68
N GLU A 6 -29.62 16.17 18.42
CA GLU A 6 -28.48 16.90 17.87
C GLU A 6 -27.50 15.86 17.31
N VAL A 7 -27.47 15.72 15.98
CA VAL A 7 -26.50 14.88 15.30
C VAL A 7 -25.12 15.45 15.60
N ARG A 8 -24.38 14.79 16.50
CA ARG A 8 -23.01 15.20 16.83
C ARG A 8 -22.17 15.24 15.55
N PRO A 9 -21.29 16.24 15.38
CA PRO A 9 -20.44 16.34 14.21
C PRO A 9 -19.57 15.07 14.07
N LEU A 10 -19.32 14.66 12.83
CA LEU A 10 -18.41 13.56 12.52
C LEU A 10 -17.01 13.95 12.99
N LYS A 11 -16.38 13.14 13.84
CA LYS A 11 -15.02 13.42 14.30
C LYS A 11 -13.98 12.64 13.49
N ALA A 12 -13.12 13.33 12.76
CA ALA A 12 -12.12 12.74 11.88
C ALA A 12 -10.68 13.09 12.31
N LEU A 13 -9.79 12.09 12.32
CA LEU A 13 -8.36 12.28 12.49
C LEU A 13 -7.68 12.30 11.11
N ILE A 14 -6.99 13.39 10.78
CA ILE A 14 -6.22 13.52 9.53
C ILE A 14 -4.74 13.40 9.86
N LEU A 15 -4.05 12.45 9.21
CA LEU A 15 -2.62 12.24 9.38
C LEU A 15 -1.91 12.35 8.04
N PHE A 16 -0.84 13.13 8.03
CA PHE A 16 0.01 13.35 6.86
C PHE A 16 1.30 12.57 6.96
N ASP A 17 1.81 12.13 5.82
CA ASP A 17 3.21 11.77 5.71
C ASP A 17 4.11 12.98 6.03
N LYS A 18 5.10 12.76 6.90
CA LYS A 18 5.84 13.83 7.60
C LYS A 18 6.52 14.81 6.66
N GLU A 19 6.97 14.34 5.50
CA GLU A 19 7.66 15.17 4.51
C GLU A 19 6.75 16.17 3.79
N ARG A 20 5.43 16.04 3.94
CA ARG A 20 4.44 16.79 3.16
C ARG A 20 3.40 17.54 4.02
N ARG A 21 3.64 17.62 5.33
CA ARG A 21 2.81 18.39 6.25
C ARG A 21 3.14 19.89 6.11
N ALA A 22 2.21 20.67 5.57
CA ALA A 22 2.31 22.14 5.52
C ALA A 22 1.27 22.77 6.45
N GLU A 23 1.68 23.70 7.32
CA GLU A 23 0.77 24.33 8.30
C GLU A 23 -0.40 25.08 7.63
N ASN A 24 -0.19 25.66 6.45
CA ASN A 24 -1.25 26.34 5.71
C ASN A 24 -2.33 25.35 5.22
N LEU A 25 -1.92 24.15 4.81
CA LEU A 25 -2.84 23.11 4.35
C LEU A 25 -3.76 22.63 5.48
N GLU A 26 -3.23 22.48 6.70
CA GLU A 26 -4.06 22.08 7.85
C GLU A 26 -5.13 23.11 8.17
N LYS A 27 -4.79 24.41 8.11
CA LYS A 27 -5.74 25.50 8.35
C LYS A 27 -6.85 25.52 7.30
N ASP A 28 -6.51 25.35 6.03
CA ASP A 28 -7.48 25.34 4.94
C ASP A 28 -8.43 24.14 5.03
N LEU A 29 -7.89 22.95 5.33
CA LEU A 29 -8.68 21.74 5.53
C LEU A 29 -9.56 21.83 6.77
N TRP A 30 -9.04 22.38 7.88
CA TRP A 30 -9.81 22.61 9.10
C TRP A 30 -11.02 23.51 8.86
N LYS A 31 -10.81 24.63 8.14
CA LYS A 31 -11.89 25.55 7.79
C LYS A 31 -12.95 24.86 6.93
N SER A 32 -12.51 24.18 5.87
CA SER A 32 -13.40 23.48 4.93
C SER A 32 -14.22 22.37 5.59
N ALA A 33 -13.61 21.61 6.51
CA ALA A 33 -14.29 20.55 7.26
C ALA A 33 -15.28 21.12 8.28
N THR A 34 -14.90 22.18 9.01
CA THR A 34 -15.75 22.80 10.03
C THR A 34 -17.00 23.44 9.42
N GLU A 35 -16.88 24.07 8.23
CA GLU A 35 -18.03 24.57 7.46
C GLU A 35 -19.07 23.48 7.12
N ARG A 36 -18.66 22.21 7.17
CA ARG A 36 -19.47 21.03 6.85
C ARG A 36 -19.80 20.17 8.07
N SER A 37 -19.67 20.73 9.28
CA SER A 37 -19.93 20.04 10.55
C SER A 37 -19.08 18.77 10.75
N ILE A 38 -17.83 18.79 10.29
CA ILE A 38 -16.83 17.75 10.55
C ILE A 38 -15.76 18.32 11.49
N ASP A 39 -15.61 17.69 12.66
CA ASP A 39 -14.57 18.03 13.63
C ASP A 39 -13.28 17.31 13.23
N VAL A 40 -12.24 18.06 12.84
CA VAL A 40 -10.97 17.49 12.37
C VAL A 40 -9.83 17.73 13.34
N CYS A 41 -9.12 16.66 13.65
CA CYS A 41 -7.89 16.69 14.44
C CYS A 41 -6.71 16.29 13.56
N PHE A 42 -5.53 16.88 13.80
CA PHE A 42 -4.29 16.59 13.02
C PHE A 42 -3.24 15.82 13.80
N ASN A 43 -3.51 15.56 15.08
CA ASN A 43 -2.62 14.84 15.97
C ASN A 43 -3.40 13.71 16.61
N LEU A 44 -2.77 12.53 16.70
CA LEU A 44 -3.37 11.39 17.38
C LEU A 44 -3.33 11.63 18.89
N GLU A 45 -4.49 11.62 19.53
CA GLU A 45 -4.64 11.64 20.98
C GLU A 45 -5.25 10.32 21.46
N ASP A 46 -4.58 9.61 22.37
CA ASP A 46 -4.98 8.25 22.81
C ASP A 46 -6.32 8.23 23.56
N SER A 47 -6.71 9.35 24.19
CA SER A 47 -7.97 9.51 24.91
C SER A 47 -9.17 9.77 24.00
N GLU A 48 -8.95 10.09 22.73
CA GLU A 48 -10.00 10.48 21.81
C GLU A 48 -10.52 9.30 20.97
N ASN A 49 -11.83 9.34 20.69
CA ASN A 49 -12.44 8.40 19.77
C ASN A 49 -12.79 9.11 18.46
N TYR A 50 -12.11 8.71 17.38
CA TYR A 50 -12.36 9.19 16.04
C TYR A 50 -13.32 8.26 15.31
N ASP A 51 -14.30 8.83 14.63
CA ASP A 51 -15.27 8.13 13.78
C ASP A 51 -14.66 7.75 12.43
N LEU A 52 -13.66 8.51 11.97
CA LEU A 52 -12.96 8.31 10.70
C LEU A 52 -11.47 8.64 10.86
N ILE A 53 -10.60 7.86 10.23
CA ILE A 53 -9.17 8.18 10.09
C ILE A 53 -8.87 8.45 8.62
N ILE A 54 -8.43 9.67 8.30
CA ILE A 54 -8.01 10.08 6.96
C ILE A 54 -6.48 10.03 6.92
N LEU A 55 -5.93 9.21 6.02
CA LEU A 55 -4.49 9.03 5.89
C LEU A 55 -4.03 9.60 4.55
N VAL A 56 -3.29 10.70 4.59
CA VAL A 56 -2.78 11.40 3.40
C VAL A 56 -1.34 10.97 3.16
N GLY A 57 -1.12 10.11 2.17
CA GLY A 57 0.18 9.51 1.90
C GLY A 57 0.14 8.44 0.80
N ASP A 58 1.15 7.58 0.79
CA ASP A 58 1.23 6.42 -0.08
C ASP A 58 0.65 5.15 0.58
N ASP A 59 0.70 4.01 -0.14
CA ASP A 59 0.23 2.72 0.38
C ASP A 59 1.04 2.29 1.61
N CYS A 60 2.34 2.57 1.65
CA CYS A 60 3.21 2.24 2.78
C CYS A 60 2.82 3.01 4.05
N PHE A 61 2.54 4.31 3.92
CA PHE A 61 2.05 5.16 4.98
C PHE A 61 0.72 4.63 5.54
N PHE A 62 -0.20 4.25 4.66
CA PHE A 62 -1.45 3.61 5.05
C PHE A 62 -1.21 2.34 5.89
N LEU A 63 -0.38 1.41 5.40
CA LEU A 63 -0.12 0.14 6.09
C LEU A 63 0.55 0.35 7.46
N ASN A 64 1.52 1.25 7.55
CA ASN A 64 2.17 1.58 8.82
C ASN A 64 1.17 2.07 9.87
N TRP A 65 0.25 2.96 9.47
CA TRP A 65 -0.78 3.47 10.36
C TRP A 65 -1.87 2.42 10.67
N PHE A 66 -2.23 1.58 9.73
CA PHE A 66 -3.09 0.42 9.97
C PHE A 66 -2.51 -0.48 11.06
N HIS A 67 -1.22 -0.81 11.01
CA HIS A 67 -0.57 -1.62 12.05
C HIS A 67 -0.46 -0.94 13.41
N ARG A 68 -0.54 0.41 13.45
CA ARG A 68 -0.53 1.19 14.69
C ARG A 68 -1.92 1.35 15.31
N LEU A 69 -2.94 1.58 14.48
CA LEU A 69 -4.30 1.94 14.91
C LEU A 69 -5.26 0.74 14.89
N GLY A 70 -4.90 -0.35 14.20
CA GLY A 70 -5.71 -1.54 14.05
C GLY A 70 -6.87 -1.36 13.05
N PHE A 71 -7.91 -2.16 13.20
CA PHE A 71 -9.04 -2.28 12.26
C PHE A 71 -10.40 -1.98 12.93
N SER A 72 -10.42 -1.28 14.07
CA SER A 72 -11.66 -0.92 14.76
C SER A 72 -12.41 0.23 14.10
N ARG A 73 -11.70 1.06 13.34
CA ARG A 73 -12.20 2.31 12.77
C ARG A 73 -12.16 2.28 11.24
N PRO A 74 -13.08 2.99 10.57
CA PRO A 74 -12.97 3.25 9.14
C PRO A 74 -11.75 4.08 8.79
N PHE A 75 -11.12 3.76 7.66
CA PHE A 75 -10.03 4.53 7.08
C PHE A 75 -10.44 5.12 5.74
N LEU A 76 -10.02 6.35 5.48
CA LEU A 76 -10.03 6.97 4.15
C LEU A 76 -8.57 7.22 3.72
N PRO A 77 -7.99 6.31 2.91
CA PRO A 77 -6.70 6.54 2.30
C PRO A 77 -6.83 7.60 1.21
N VAL A 78 -5.97 8.61 1.27
CA VAL A 78 -5.90 9.75 0.36
C VAL A 78 -4.51 9.76 -0.25
N GLY A 79 -4.45 9.53 -1.56
CA GLY A 79 -3.21 9.56 -2.31
C GLY A 79 -2.68 10.98 -2.40
N LEU A 80 -1.36 11.10 -2.45
CA LEU A 80 -0.74 12.41 -2.70
C LEU A 80 -1.01 12.88 -4.13
N ASP A 81 -1.09 11.93 -5.07
CA ASP A 81 -1.38 12.16 -6.48
C ASP A 81 -2.34 11.09 -7.01
N GLU A 82 -3.02 11.38 -8.13
CA GLU A 82 -4.03 10.50 -8.74
C GLU A 82 -3.51 9.13 -9.23
N SER A 83 -2.19 8.88 -9.23
CA SER A 83 -1.57 7.76 -9.97
C SER A 83 -0.70 6.78 -9.18
N GLU A 84 -0.49 6.99 -7.88
CA GLU A 84 0.57 6.27 -7.16
C GLU A 84 0.09 5.21 -6.18
N SER A 85 -1.15 5.33 -5.71
CA SER A 85 -1.69 4.43 -4.68
C SER A 85 -2.65 3.42 -5.29
N PHE A 86 -2.52 2.16 -4.88
CA PHE A 86 -3.59 1.20 -5.06
C PHE A 86 -4.67 1.48 -4.02
N ILE A 87 -4.36 1.64 -2.75
CA ILE A 87 -5.42 1.61 -1.72
C ILE A 87 -6.31 2.88 -1.77
N ALA A 88 -5.74 4.05 -2.06
CA ALA A 88 -6.45 5.33 -2.15
C ALA A 88 -7.20 5.51 -3.48
N GLU A 89 -8.42 6.02 -3.40
CA GLU A 89 -9.24 6.37 -4.57
C GLU A 89 -9.31 7.87 -4.85
N VAL A 90 -9.01 8.68 -3.84
CA VAL A 90 -9.05 10.13 -3.88
C VAL A 90 -7.64 10.68 -3.70
N SER A 91 -7.38 11.83 -4.30
CA SER A 91 -6.14 12.56 -4.11
C SER A 91 -6.30 13.64 -3.05
N LEU A 92 -5.18 14.21 -2.60
CA LEU A 92 -5.19 15.37 -1.69
C LEU A 92 -6.04 16.53 -2.24
N ASN A 93 -6.03 16.74 -3.56
CA ASN A 93 -6.78 17.80 -4.23
C ASN A 93 -8.31 17.60 -4.13
N ASP A 94 -8.76 16.38 -3.89
CA ASP A 94 -10.17 16.03 -3.79
C ASP A 94 -10.73 16.19 -2.37
N LEU A 95 -9.91 16.55 -1.37
CA LEU A 95 -10.33 16.57 0.03
C LEU A 95 -11.52 17.51 0.32
N ASN A 96 -11.63 18.64 -0.37
CA ASN A 96 -12.79 19.51 -0.20
C ASN A 96 -14.09 18.82 -0.65
N THR A 97 -14.04 18.14 -1.80
CA THR A 97 -15.14 17.33 -2.32
C THR A 97 -15.43 16.11 -1.45
N VAL A 98 -14.39 15.52 -0.84
CA VAL A 98 -14.53 14.45 0.14
C VAL A 98 -15.34 14.94 1.33
N PHE A 99 -15.00 16.08 1.92
CA PHE A 99 -15.73 16.62 3.08
C PHE A 99 -17.19 16.92 2.75
N GLU A 100 -17.46 17.47 1.57
CA GLU A 100 -18.83 17.70 1.08
C GLU A 100 -19.62 16.38 1.06
N LYS A 101 -19.09 15.36 0.38
CA LYS A 101 -19.75 14.05 0.29
C LYS A 101 -19.88 13.34 1.63
N LEU A 102 -18.90 13.47 2.52
CA LEU A 102 -19.00 12.93 3.88
C LEU A 102 -20.14 13.57 4.66
N SER A 103 -20.30 14.90 4.55
CA SER A 103 -21.38 15.64 5.23
C SER A 103 -22.78 15.31 4.68
N GLU A 104 -22.86 14.95 3.39
CA GLU A 104 -24.10 14.52 2.74
C GLU A 104 -24.40 13.02 2.91
N GLY A 105 -23.46 12.26 3.50
CA GLY A 105 -23.57 10.80 3.61
C GLY A 105 -23.38 10.05 2.28
N GLU A 106 -22.81 10.69 1.25
CA GLU A 106 -22.54 10.11 -0.07
C GLU A 106 -21.27 9.23 -0.10
N PHE A 107 -21.17 8.28 0.82
CA PHE A 107 -20.07 7.33 0.90
C PHE A 107 -20.55 5.91 1.20
N LEU A 108 -19.66 4.96 0.96
CA LEU A 108 -19.86 3.53 1.22
C LEU A 108 -18.71 3.04 2.11
N LEU A 109 -19.02 2.07 2.98
CA LEU A 109 -17.99 1.34 3.72
C LEU A 109 -17.69 0.03 2.99
N GLU A 110 -16.52 -0.02 2.37
CA GLU A 110 -15.99 -1.24 1.75
C GLU A 110 -15.30 -2.11 2.80
N GLU A 111 -15.86 -3.29 3.06
CA GLU A 111 -15.25 -4.26 3.95
C GLU A 111 -14.22 -5.13 3.21
N ASN A 112 -12.98 -5.06 3.68
CA ASN A 112 -11.85 -5.82 3.15
C ASN A 112 -11.41 -6.89 4.17
N PRO A 113 -11.08 -8.11 3.72
CA PRO A 113 -10.63 -9.16 4.63
C PRO A 113 -9.29 -8.80 5.26
N VAL A 114 -9.18 -9.01 6.56
CA VAL A 114 -7.89 -9.02 7.28
C VAL A 114 -7.45 -10.48 7.36
N ILE A 115 -6.22 -10.75 6.97
CA ILE A 115 -5.60 -12.07 7.10
C ILE A 115 -4.84 -12.15 8.43
N ARG A 116 -4.98 -13.27 9.14
CA ARG A 116 -4.24 -13.56 10.37
C ARG A 116 -3.23 -14.65 10.10
N GLY A 117 -1.96 -14.39 10.41
CA GLY A 117 -0.90 -15.39 10.50
C GLY A 117 -0.60 -15.69 11.96
N ARG A 118 -0.64 -16.96 12.38
CA ARG A 118 -0.30 -17.41 13.72
C ARG A 118 0.84 -18.41 13.65
N VAL A 119 1.90 -18.15 14.42
CA VAL A 119 3.04 -19.04 14.58
C VAL A 119 2.85 -19.82 15.88
N ASP A 120 2.99 -21.15 15.82
CA ASP A 120 2.92 -21.97 17.03
C ASP A 120 4.07 -21.60 18.00
N GLY A 121 3.68 -21.21 19.21
CA GLY A 121 4.60 -20.67 20.23
C GLY A 121 5.14 -19.25 19.94
N GLY A 122 4.86 -18.67 18.78
CA GLY A 122 5.44 -17.40 18.31
C GLY A 122 4.49 -16.19 18.29
N GLY A 123 3.19 -16.40 18.49
CA GLY A 123 2.17 -15.34 18.53
C GLY A 123 1.36 -15.21 17.24
N GLU A 124 0.65 -14.09 17.08
CA GLU A 124 -0.15 -13.80 15.88
C GLU A 124 0.15 -12.40 15.31
N ILE A 125 -0.02 -12.27 14.00
CA ILE A 125 0.03 -11.02 13.24
C ILE A 125 -1.19 -10.90 12.34
N HIS A 126 -1.52 -9.66 11.99
CA HIS A 126 -2.62 -9.31 11.12
C HIS A 126 -2.11 -8.49 9.95
N ALA A 127 -2.64 -8.75 8.76
CA ALA A 127 -2.29 -8.08 7.52
C ALA A 127 -3.56 -7.79 6.70
N VAL A 128 -3.51 -6.77 5.86
CA VAL A 128 -4.57 -6.44 4.89
C VAL A 128 -4.16 -6.70 3.46
N ASN A 129 -2.86 -6.76 3.17
CA ASN A 129 -2.35 -7.17 1.88
C ASN A 129 -1.92 -8.64 1.91
N GLU A 130 -0.92 -8.99 2.73
CA GLU A 130 -0.39 -10.35 2.75
C GLU A 130 0.28 -10.76 4.06
N VAL A 131 0.24 -12.07 4.31
CA VAL A 131 1.16 -12.77 5.20
C VAL A 131 2.18 -13.48 4.32
N ALA A 132 3.44 -13.07 4.41
CA ALA A 132 4.53 -13.69 3.67
C ALA A 132 5.47 -14.43 4.61
N VAL A 133 6.07 -15.51 4.14
CA VAL A 133 7.01 -16.33 4.90
C VAL A 133 8.29 -16.45 4.12
N PHE A 134 9.38 -15.97 4.73
CA PHE A 134 10.70 -15.88 4.10
C PHE A 134 11.80 -16.23 5.10
N PRO A 135 12.96 -16.73 4.63
CA PRO A 135 14.19 -16.73 5.40
C PRO A 135 14.57 -15.30 5.81
N SER A 136 15.13 -15.15 7.01
CA SER A 136 15.53 -13.84 7.57
C SER A 136 16.71 -13.19 6.83
N LYS A 137 17.34 -13.91 5.90
CA LYS A 137 18.39 -13.40 5.02
C LYS A 137 18.00 -13.63 3.57
N SER A 138 18.22 -12.63 2.73
CA SER A 138 18.03 -12.72 1.28
C SER A 138 18.94 -13.77 0.65
N ALA A 139 18.54 -14.28 -0.53
CA ALA A 139 19.26 -15.32 -1.27
C ALA A 139 19.50 -16.60 -0.44
N VAL A 140 18.49 -16.99 0.34
CA VAL A 140 18.45 -18.24 1.08
C VAL A 140 17.14 -18.93 0.78
N ILE A 141 17.19 -20.24 0.57
CA ILE A 141 16.02 -21.08 0.30
C ILE A 141 15.44 -21.60 1.63
N MET A 142 14.13 -21.73 1.70
CA MET A 142 13.40 -22.53 2.69
C MET A 142 12.69 -23.71 2.04
N GLU A 143 12.45 -24.75 2.83
CA GLU A 143 11.57 -25.87 2.53
C GLU A 143 10.33 -25.77 3.42
N TYR A 144 9.16 -26.14 2.89
CA TYR A 144 7.91 -26.16 3.63
C TYR A 144 6.91 -27.11 2.96
N GLU A 145 5.93 -27.57 3.74
CA GLU A 145 4.71 -28.20 3.24
C GLU A 145 3.52 -27.26 3.35
N LEU A 146 2.67 -27.26 2.33
CA LEU A 146 1.41 -26.53 2.29
C LEU A 146 0.25 -27.49 2.49
N TRP A 147 -0.60 -27.17 3.45
CA TRP A 147 -1.81 -27.89 3.78
C TRP A 147 -3.02 -26.95 3.75
N LEU A 148 -4.15 -27.44 3.26
CA LEU A 148 -5.44 -26.72 3.25
C LEU A 148 -6.47 -27.53 4.01
N ASP A 149 -6.96 -27.01 5.13
CA ASP A 149 -7.91 -27.71 6.01
C ASP A 149 -7.51 -29.15 6.37
N GLY A 150 -6.20 -29.40 6.50
CA GLY A 150 -5.64 -30.72 6.82
C GLY A 150 -5.41 -31.62 5.61
N GLU A 151 -5.73 -31.18 4.39
CA GLU A 151 -5.36 -31.87 3.16
C GLU A 151 -3.99 -31.41 2.69
N PHE A 152 -3.07 -32.37 2.47
CA PHE A 152 -1.76 -32.09 1.88
C PHE A 152 -1.93 -31.57 0.46
N VAL A 153 -1.35 -30.42 0.15
CA VAL A 153 -1.37 -29.84 -1.20
C VAL A 153 -0.06 -30.11 -1.90
N TRP A 154 1.05 -29.66 -1.30
CA TRP A 154 2.38 -29.88 -1.84
C TRP A 154 3.48 -29.63 -0.82
N ARG A 155 4.68 -30.10 -1.16
CA ARG A 155 5.94 -29.67 -0.57
C ARG A 155 6.69 -28.81 -1.59
N ASP A 156 7.34 -27.76 -1.14
CA ASP A 156 8.07 -26.84 -2.01
C ASP A 156 9.39 -26.37 -1.38
N ARG A 157 10.33 -25.98 -2.25
CA ARG A 157 11.62 -25.40 -1.90
C ARG A 157 11.82 -24.16 -2.75
N GLY A 158 12.00 -23.01 -2.12
CA GLY A 158 12.16 -21.73 -2.82
C GLY A 158 12.55 -20.61 -1.88
N ASP A 159 12.47 -19.37 -2.35
CA ASP A 159 12.78 -18.21 -1.52
C ASP A 159 11.70 -17.95 -0.46
N GLY A 160 10.46 -18.37 -0.70
CA GLY A 160 9.38 -18.26 0.28
C GLY A 160 7.99 -18.49 -0.31
N ILE A 161 6.98 -18.03 0.43
CA ILE A 161 5.56 -18.14 0.06
C ILE A 161 4.79 -16.93 0.58
N ILE A 162 3.88 -16.41 -0.24
CA ILE A 162 3.04 -15.26 0.07
C ILE A 162 1.58 -15.71 0.08
N ILE A 163 0.84 -15.41 1.14
CA ILE A 163 -0.61 -15.59 1.21
C ILE A 163 -1.26 -14.22 1.24
N SER A 164 -1.96 -13.87 0.18
CA SER A 164 -2.46 -12.52 -0.06
C SER A 164 -3.98 -12.46 -0.11
N THR A 165 -4.53 -11.33 0.36
CA THR A 165 -5.93 -10.94 0.21
C THR A 165 -6.20 -10.42 -1.21
N PRO A 166 -7.46 -10.18 -1.60
CA PRO A 166 -7.76 -9.49 -2.85
C PRO A 166 -7.10 -8.10 -2.95
N LEU A 167 -7.06 -7.36 -1.84
CA LEU A 167 -6.42 -6.04 -1.78
C LEU A 167 -4.90 -6.14 -2.00
N GLY A 168 -4.25 -7.13 -1.37
CA GLY A 168 -2.82 -7.38 -1.52
C GLY A 168 -2.42 -8.04 -2.85
N SER A 169 -3.38 -8.55 -3.63
CA SER A 169 -3.11 -9.16 -4.93
C SER A 169 -2.40 -8.22 -5.91
N THR A 170 -2.50 -6.90 -5.67
CA THR A 170 -1.83 -5.85 -6.47
C THR A 170 -0.45 -5.46 -5.95
N ALA A 171 -0.06 -5.96 -4.77
CA ALA A 171 1.16 -5.66 -4.04
C ALA A 171 2.23 -6.74 -4.25
N TYR A 172 2.78 -7.33 -3.19
CA TYR A 172 3.92 -8.24 -3.32
C TYR A 172 3.55 -9.53 -4.08
N SER A 173 2.32 -10.02 -3.89
CA SER A 173 1.81 -11.19 -4.62
C SER A 173 1.90 -10.99 -6.13
N LEU A 174 1.54 -9.82 -6.66
CA LEU A 174 1.65 -9.51 -8.10
C LEU A 174 3.10 -9.60 -8.59
N SER A 175 4.03 -9.00 -7.84
CA SER A 175 5.45 -8.99 -8.19
C SER A 175 6.06 -10.39 -8.18
N ALA A 176 5.54 -11.28 -7.34
CA ALA A 176 5.94 -12.69 -7.29
C ALA A 176 5.22 -13.57 -8.33
N GLY A 177 4.42 -12.99 -9.22
CA GLY A 177 3.72 -13.71 -10.30
C GLY A 177 2.32 -14.20 -9.95
N GLY A 178 1.76 -13.76 -8.81
CA GLY A 178 0.36 -13.97 -8.43
C GLY A 178 -0.62 -13.20 -9.33
N PRO A 179 -1.86 -13.70 -9.50
CA PRO A 179 -2.89 -13.00 -10.27
C PRO A 179 -3.41 -11.76 -9.56
N LEU A 180 -3.90 -10.80 -10.36
CA LEU A 180 -4.76 -9.73 -9.87
C LEU A 180 -6.13 -10.30 -9.50
N VAL A 181 -6.63 -9.93 -8.32
CA VAL A 181 -7.94 -10.36 -7.83
C VAL A 181 -8.83 -9.14 -7.61
N PHE A 182 -10.07 -9.22 -8.06
CA PHE A 182 -11.02 -8.13 -7.94
C PHE A 182 -11.47 -7.95 -6.47
N PRO A 183 -11.54 -6.71 -5.91
CA PRO A 183 -12.09 -6.45 -4.59
C PRO A 183 -13.49 -7.03 -4.43
N GLY A 184 -13.80 -7.52 -3.23
CA GLY A 184 -15.03 -8.26 -2.94
C GLY A 184 -14.99 -9.75 -3.29
N SER A 185 -13.97 -10.24 -4.01
CA SER A 185 -13.75 -11.67 -4.19
C SER A 185 -13.41 -12.33 -2.86
N ARG A 186 -14.13 -13.39 -2.47
CA ARG A 186 -13.94 -14.08 -1.18
C ARG A 186 -12.88 -15.18 -1.27
N VAL A 187 -11.67 -14.79 -1.64
CA VAL A 187 -10.54 -15.71 -1.88
C VAL A 187 -9.24 -15.17 -1.31
N PHE A 188 -8.31 -16.08 -1.01
CA PHE A 188 -6.89 -15.79 -0.84
C PHE A 188 -6.10 -16.33 -2.02
N VAL A 189 -4.93 -15.72 -2.24
CA VAL A 189 -3.95 -16.15 -3.25
C VAL A 189 -2.71 -16.64 -2.52
N VAL A 190 -2.36 -17.90 -2.74
CA VAL A 190 -1.10 -18.50 -2.29
C VAL A 190 -0.10 -18.44 -3.43
N THR A 191 0.89 -17.56 -3.34
CA THR A 191 1.91 -17.31 -4.35
C THR A 191 3.27 -17.81 -3.85
N PRO A 192 3.80 -18.91 -4.40
CA PRO A 192 5.16 -19.36 -4.11
C PRO A 192 6.18 -18.40 -4.74
N VAL A 193 7.28 -18.15 -4.04
CA VAL A 193 8.31 -17.18 -4.47
C VAL A 193 9.57 -17.94 -4.89
N ASN A 194 9.96 -17.80 -6.15
CA ASN A 194 11.14 -18.44 -6.75
C ASN A 194 11.26 -19.93 -6.39
N SER A 195 10.15 -20.68 -6.54
CA SER A 195 10.13 -22.13 -6.35
C SER A 195 11.14 -22.83 -7.27
N LEU A 196 11.83 -23.82 -6.73
CA LEU A 196 12.70 -24.72 -7.48
C LEU A 196 11.90 -25.74 -8.31
N ASP A 197 10.61 -25.90 -8.04
CA ASP A 197 9.70 -26.66 -8.90
C ASP A 197 9.12 -25.75 -9.99
N PRO A 198 9.55 -25.88 -11.26
CA PRO A 198 9.11 -25.00 -12.33
C PRO A 198 7.63 -25.18 -12.71
N ALA A 199 6.97 -26.24 -12.26
CA ALA A 199 5.54 -26.45 -12.44
C ALA A 199 4.70 -25.70 -11.39
N ARG A 200 5.33 -25.17 -10.33
CA ARG A 200 4.63 -24.48 -9.26
C ARG A 200 3.95 -23.21 -9.77
N ARG A 201 2.67 -23.03 -9.45
CA ARG A 201 1.84 -21.88 -9.84
C ARG A 201 1.11 -21.31 -8.63
N PRO A 202 0.71 -20.02 -8.66
CA PRO A 202 -0.17 -19.47 -7.64
C PRO A 202 -1.47 -20.27 -7.53
N LEU A 203 -1.92 -20.49 -6.30
CA LEU A 203 -3.16 -21.20 -5.98
C LEU A 203 -4.17 -20.22 -5.39
N ILE A 204 -5.38 -20.18 -5.96
CA ILE A 204 -6.50 -19.40 -5.43
C ILE A 204 -7.33 -20.31 -4.54
N VAL A 205 -7.57 -19.91 -3.29
CA VAL A 205 -8.33 -20.68 -2.30
C VAL A 205 -9.46 -19.83 -1.70
N PRO A 206 -10.59 -20.42 -1.29
CA PRO A 206 -11.62 -19.68 -0.58
C PRO A 206 -11.10 -19.05 0.73
N GLU A 207 -11.49 -17.81 1.04
CA GLU A 207 -10.99 -17.08 2.23
C GLU A 207 -11.40 -17.70 3.58
N ASN A 208 -12.39 -18.61 3.58
CA ASN A 208 -12.85 -19.32 4.77
C ASN A 208 -12.04 -20.58 5.11
N ARG A 209 -11.11 -20.98 4.23
CA ARG A 209 -10.21 -22.12 4.45
C ARG A 209 -9.03 -21.72 5.34
N LYS A 210 -8.54 -22.65 6.14
CA LYS A 210 -7.32 -22.52 6.92
C LYS A 210 -6.15 -23.05 6.11
N ILE A 211 -5.18 -22.18 5.85
CA ILE A 211 -3.91 -22.52 5.22
C ILE A 211 -2.91 -22.85 6.32
N ILE A 212 -2.20 -23.95 6.22
CA ILE A 212 -1.18 -24.36 7.20
C ILE A 212 0.14 -24.59 6.46
N LEU A 213 1.22 -24.08 7.04
CA LEU A 213 2.58 -24.38 6.62
C LEU A 213 3.24 -25.24 7.71
N GLU A 214 3.72 -26.41 7.32
CA GLU A 214 4.38 -27.39 8.20
C GLU A 214 5.76 -27.74 7.65
N GLU A 215 6.55 -28.50 8.43
CA GLU A 215 7.90 -28.96 8.04
C GLU A 215 8.81 -27.82 7.53
N ILE A 216 8.67 -26.63 8.15
CA ILE A 216 9.37 -25.42 7.71
C ILE A 216 10.82 -25.50 8.14
N SER A 217 11.74 -25.47 7.17
CA SER A 217 13.17 -25.52 7.45
C SER A 217 14.00 -24.62 6.53
N SER A 218 15.07 -24.06 7.08
CA SER A 218 16.07 -23.30 6.33
C SER A 218 17.38 -23.26 7.13
N ARG A 219 18.50 -22.93 6.46
CA ARG A 219 19.82 -22.74 7.10
C ARG A 219 19.89 -21.47 7.98
N VAL A 220 18.92 -20.59 7.86
CA VAL A 220 18.74 -19.40 8.72
C VAL A 220 17.34 -19.43 9.33
N SER A 221 17.09 -18.57 10.32
CA SER A 221 15.74 -18.40 10.85
C SER A 221 14.76 -17.99 9.76
N VAL A 222 13.54 -18.50 9.82
CA VAL A 222 12.43 -18.08 8.96
C VAL A 222 11.56 -17.07 9.71
N GLU A 223 10.97 -16.12 9.00
CA GLU A 223 10.10 -15.09 9.53
C GLU A 223 8.76 -15.09 8.81
N VAL A 224 7.70 -14.83 9.56
CA VAL A 224 6.39 -14.43 9.03
C VAL A 224 6.32 -12.91 9.04
N VAL A 225 5.97 -12.33 7.90
CA VAL A 225 5.91 -10.89 7.66
C VAL A 225 4.49 -10.50 7.27
N ALA A 226 3.87 -9.58 8.00
CA ALA A 226 2.57 -9.00 7.65
C ALA A 226 2.76 -7.64 7.00
N ASP A 227 2.25 -7.48 5.77
CA ASP A 227 2.27 -6.27 4.93
C ASP A 227 3.64 -5.57 4.82
N GLY A 228 4.73 -6.32 5.01
CA GLY A 228 6.09 -5.78 5.05
C GLY A 228 6.47 -5.03 6.35
N VAL A 229 5.55 -4.87 7.30
CA VAL A 229 5.73 -4.03 8.50
C VAL A 229 6.02 -4.84 9.77
N LYS A 230 5.15 -5.82 10.10
CA LYS A 230 5.28 -6.63 11.33
C LYS A 230 5.94 -7.96 11.02
N ARG A 231 6.83 -8.41 11.90
CA ARG A 231 7.58 -9.66 11.73
C ARG A 231 7.51 -10.52 12.98
N LEU A 232 7.35 -11.83 12.80
CA LEU A 232 7.51 -12.84 13.85
C LEU A 232 8.49 -13.90 13.38
N LYS A 233 9.38 -14.33 14.28
CA LYS A 233 10.23 -15.48 14.02
C LYS A 233 9.40 -16.76 14.02
N VAL A 234 9.64 -17.63 13.05
CA VAL A 234 9.01 -18.94 12.98
C VAL A 234 9.68 -19.90 13.96
N SER A 235 8.88 -20.51 14.83
CA SER A 235 9.31 -21.51 15.83
C SER A 235 8.63 -22.87 15.67
N GLY A 236 7.71 -23.00 14.71
CA GLY A 236 6.90 -24.19 14.46
C GLY A 236 5.98 -23.96 13.28
N ASN A 237 4.83 -24.65 13.25
CA ASN A 237 3.88 -24.53 12.16
C ASN A 237 3.27 -23.13 12.12
N ILE A 238 2.86 -22.72 10.92
CA ILE A 238 2.19 -21.44 10.70
C ILE A 238 0.78 -21.74 10.24
N SER A 239 -0.21 -21.10 10.87
CA SER A 239 -1.59 -21.11 10.38
C SER A 239 -2.01 -19.73 9.87
N VAL A 240 -2.58 -19.70 8.68
CA VAL A 240 -3.05 -18.49 8.01
C VAL A 240 -4.54 -18.64 7.70
N ALA A 241 -5.34 -17.68 8.14
CA ALA A 241 -6.79 -17.70 7.95
C ALA A 241 -7.38 -16.28 7.97
N LYS A 242 -8.60 -16.12 7.46
CA LYS A 242 -9.36 -14.88 7.61
C LYS A 242 -9.55 -14.54 9.09
N TYR A 243 -9.26 -13.31 9.45
CA TYR A 243 -9.54 -12.77 10.78
C TYR A 243 -11.02 -12.37 10.89
N ARG A 244 -11.56 -12.47 12.11
CA ARG A 244 -12.98 -12.21 12.37
C ARG A 244 -13.41 -10.75 12.13
N LYS A 245 -12.49 -9.79 12.18
CA LYS A 245 -12.76 -8.38 11.89
C LYS A 245 -12.23 -8.04 10.50
N SER A 246 -12.94 -7.16 9.81
CA SER A 246 -12.58 -6.61 8.51
C SER A 246 -11.94 -5.23 8.64
N LEU A 247 -11.12 -4.87 7.65
CA LEU A 247 -10.72 -3.49 7.41
C LEU A 247 -11.90 -2.77 6.76
N LYS A 248 -12.25 -1.58 7.25
CA LYS A 248 -13.30 -0.74 6.65
C LYS A 248 -12.65 0.42 5.92
N LEU A 249 -12.84 0.48 4.61
CA LEU A 249 -12.41 1.60 3.78
C LEU A 249 -13.61 2.47 3.40
N VAL A 250 -13.49 3.78 3.59
CA VAL A 250 -14.49 4.73 3.10
C VAL A 250 -14.27 4.95 1.61
N ARG A 251 -15.30 4.72 0.81
CA ARG A 251 -15.34 4.91 -0.64
C ARG A 251 -16.37 5.96 -1.01
N LEU A 252 -16.04 6.89 -1.89
CA LEU A 252 -17.01 7.89 -2.34
C LEU A 252 -17.89 7.30 -3.45
N ALA A 253 -19.20 7.51 -3.40
CA ALA A 253 -20.22 6.78 -4.16
C ALA A 253 -20.17 6.89 -5.71
N LYS A 254 -19.13 7.50 -6.30
CA LYS A 254 -18.96 7.70 -7.75
C LYS A 254 -17.52 7.51 -8.24
N THR A 255 -16.56 7.24 -7.37
CA THR A 255 -15.15 7.13 -7.77
C THR A 255 -14.86 5.70 -8.23
N SER A 256 -14.26 5.59 -9.41
CA SER A 256 -14.15 4.41 -10.26
C SER A 256 -13.65 3.11 -9.61
N SER A 257 -14.23 1.99 -10.03
CA SER A 257 -13.83 0.60 -9.79
C SER A 257 -12.33 0.32 -9.91
N LEU A 258 -11.84 -0.71 -9.20
CA LEU A 258 -10.50 -1.31 -9.35
C LEU A 258 -10.01 -1.35 -10.80
N GLY A 259 -10.89 -1.58 -11.77
CA GLY A 259 -10.57 -1.56 -13.19
C GLY A 259 -9.81 -0.30 -13.63
N LEU A 260 -10.17 0.89 -13.13
CA LEU A 260 -9.44 2.11 -13.46
C LEU A 260 -8.05 2.14 -12.82
N ARG A 261 -7.90 1.63 -11.59
CA ARG A 261 -6.60 1.52 -10.91
C ARG A 261 -5.67 0.54 -11.62
N ILE A 262 -6.20 -0.62 -12.04
CA ILE A 262 -5.49 -1.58 -12.88
C ILE A 262 -5.11 -0.92 -14.21
N TYR A 263 -6.04 -0.25 -14.89
CA TYR A 263 -5.77 0.46 -16.13
C TYR A 263 -4.68 1.53 -15.95
N ARG A 264 -4.72 2.32 -14.86
CA ARG A 264 -3.69 3.32 -14.55
C ARG A 264 -2.32 2.67 -14.37
N LYS A 265 -2.19 1.59 -13.57
CA LYS A 265 -0.92 0.86 -13.41
C LYS A 265 -0.47 0.19 -14.70
N ALA A 266 -1.38 -0.38 -15.49
CA ALA A 266 -1.08 -0.97 -16.78
C ALA A 266 -0.55 0.10 -17.76
N LYS A 267 -1.22 1.25 -17.87
CA LYS A 267 -0.81 2.37 -18.71
C LYS A 267 0.52 3.00 -18.25
N LEU A 268 0.75 3.10 -16.94
CA LEU A 268 2.02 3.53 -16.38
C LEU A 268 3.14 2.53 -16.70
N SER A 269 2.83 1.23 -16.60
CA SER A 269 3.73 0.16 -16.98
C SER A 269 4.04 0.20 -18.46
N GLU A 270 3.03 0.33 -19.35
CA GLU A 270 3.17 0.51 -20.81
C GLU A 270 4.07 1.68 -21.17
N ARG A 271 3.88 2.84 -20.53
CA ARG A 271 4.75 4.02 -20.71
C ARG A 271 6.22 3.74 -20.38
N LEU A 272 6.44 2.82 -19.45
CA LEU A 272 7.76 2.37 -19.03
C LEU A 272 8.26 1.11 -19.76
N VAL A 273 7.42 0.32 -20.45
CA VAL A 273 7.79 -0.98 -21.03
C VAL A 273 9.07 -0.86 -21.87
N ASP A 274 9.08 0.10 -22.81
CA ASP A 274 10.21 0.35 -23.72
C ASP A 274 11.30 1.27 -23.15
N VAL A 275 11.28 1.55 -21.84
CA VAL A 275 12.30 2.37 -21.17
C VAL A 275 13.44 1.45 -20.68
N PRO A 276 14.71 1.77 -20.95
CA PRO A 276 15.85 1.02 -20.43
C PRO A 276 15.85 0.91 -18.90
N PRO A 277 16.38 -0.18 -18.30
CA PRO A 277 16.37 -0.39 -16.85
C PRO A 277 16.95 0.78 -16.03
N SER A 278 18.02 1.41 -16.52
CA SER A 278 18.62 2.58 -15.86
C SER A 278 17.69 3.79 -15.80
N ALA A 279 16.86 4.00 -16.84
CA ALA A 279 15.87 5.06 -16.86
C ALA A 279 14.63 4.71 -16.03
N LYS A 280 14.22 3.42 -15.98
CA LYS A 280 13.20 2.95 -15.02
C LYS A 280 13.64 3.21 -13.57
N LEU A 281 14.90 2.92 -13.24
CA LEU A 281 15.46 3.17 -11.92
C LEU A 281 15.47 4.66 -11.57
N VAL A 282 15.93 5.52 -12.48
CA VAL A 282 15.90 6.98 -12.29
C VAL A 282 14.47 7.48 -12.08
N TYR A 283 13.52 7.01 -12.88
CA TYR A 283 12.10 7.33 -12.74
C TYR A 283 11.57 6.91 -11.36
N LYS A 284 11.87 5.68 -10.91
CA LYS A 284 11.45 5.19 -9.60
C LYS A 284 12.08 5.93 -8.43
N VAL A 285 13.34 6.34 -8.53
CA VAL A 285 13.97 7.19 -7.51
C VAL A 285 13.29 8.55 -7.41
N LEU A 286 12.96 9.17 -8.55
CA LEU A 286 12.21 10.43 -8.57
C LEU A 286 10.76 10.29 -8.08
N GLU A 287 10.12 9.16 -8.35
CA GLU A 287 8.78 8.82 -7.86
C GLU A 287 8.78 8.73 -6.33
N TYR A 288 9.74 8.00 -5.76
CA TYR A 288 9.86 7.75 -4.33
C TYR A 288 10.32 8.97 -3.52
N GLU A 289 11.33 9.68 -4.02
CA GLU A 289 12.03 10.74 -3.27
C GLU A 289 11.52 12.14 -3.58
N GLY A 290 10.62 12.27 -4.57
CA GLY A 290 10.17 13.56 -5.07
C GLY A 290 11.22 14.29 -5.92
N PRO A 291 11.11 15.62 -6.04
CA PRO A 291 11.98 16.40 -6.91
C PRO A 291 13.45 16.37 -6.44
N LEU A 292 14.35 15.95 -7.33
CA LEU A 292 15.78 15.80 -7.02
C LEU A 292 16.67 16.46 -8.07
N THR A 293 17.87 16.87 -7.67
CA THR A 293 18.88 17.31 -8.62
C THR A 293 19.52 16.10 -9.32
N GLN A 294 20.13 16.31 -10.49
CA GLN A 294 20.88 15.24 -11.17
C GLN A 294 21.96 14.62 -10.25
N LYS A 295 22.58 15.43 -9.38
CA LYS A 295 23.60 14.97 -8.44
C LYS A 295 23.00 14.03 -7.40
N ASP A 296 21.83 14.37 -6.84
CA ASP A 296 21.15 13.55 -5.84
C ASP A 296 20.67 12.23 -6.45
N ILE A 297 20.13 12.27 -7.67
CA ILE A 297 19.73 11.07 -8.41
C ILE A 297 20.94 10.16 -8.66
N THR A 298 22.09 10.74 -9.04
CA THR A 298 23.33 9.98 -9.21
C THR A 298 23.75 9.29 -7.92
N SER A 299 23.71 10.02 -6.80
CA SER A 299 24.04 9.49 -5.48
C SER A 299 23.12 8.34 -5.06
N LYS A 300 21.79 8.51 -5.25
CA LYS A 300 20.78 7.54 -4.82
C LYS A 300 20.68 6.32 -5.74
N THR A 301 20.91 6.48 -7.04
CA THR A 301 20.83 5.37 -8.01
C THR A 301 22.14 4.59 -8.14
N PHE A 302 23.26 5.15 -7.67
CA PHE A 302 24.62 4.65 -7.90
C PHE A 302 24.99 4.48 -9.39
N LEU A 303 24.23 5.09 -10.30
CA LEU A 303 24.52 5.06 -11.72
C LEU A 303 25.58 6.11 -12.09
N PRO A 304 26.40 5.88 -13.14
CA PRO A 304 27.29 6.91 -13.65
C PRO A 304 26.52 8.18 -14.07
N VAL A 305 27.09 9.35 -13.82
CA VAL A 305 26.48 10.67 -14.15
C VAL A 305 25.98 10.74 -15.60
N ARG A 306 26.74 10.16 -16.54
CA ARG A 306 26.38 10.10 -17.98
C ARG A 306 25.13 9.25 -18.22
N THR A 307 24.95 8.16 -17.47
CA THR A 307 23.79 7.27 -17.53
C THR A 307 22.55 7.97 -16.97
N VAL A 308 22.68 8.63 -15.82
CA VAL A 308 21.59 9.44 -15.23
C VAL A 308 21.16 10.54 -16.19
N ARG A 309 22.12 11.26 -16.80
CA ARG A 309 21.81 12.31 -17.79
C ARG A 309 21.03 11.77 -18.99
N ARG A 310 21.47 10.63 -19.56
CA ARG A 310 20.77 9.99 -20.69
C ARG A 310 19.38 9.49 -20.29
N ALA A 311 19.25 8.95 -19.08
CA ALA A 311 17.97 8.51 -18.54
C ALA A 311 16.98 9.68 -18.40
N LEU A 312 17.41 10.80 -17.80
CA LEU A 312 16.59 12.01 -17.66
C LEU A 312 16.15 12.54 -19.01
N GLN A 313 17.07 12.71 -19.98
CA GLN A 313 16.74 13.16 -21.34
C GLN A 313 15.71 12.25 -22.02
N LEU A 314 15.82 10.93 -21.84
CA LEU A 314 14.87 9.98 -22.41
C LEU A 314 13.49 10.09 -21.74
N LEU A 315 13.45 10.20 -20.42
CA LEU A 315 12.21 10.33 -19.65
C LEU A 315 11.51 11.66 -19.94
N GLU A 316 12.25 12.75 -20.07
CA GLU A 316 11.75 14.06 -20.49
C GLU A 316 11.16 14.01 -21.90
N LYS A 317 11.88 13.39 -22.86
CA LYS A 317 11.39 13.21 -24.23
C LYS A 317 10.09 12.40 -24.28
N ARG A 318 9.90 11.45 -23.36
CA ARG A 318 8.67 10.67 -23.23
C ARG A 318 7.58 11.38 -22.41
N GLY A 319 7.84 12.59 -21.93
CA GLY A 319 6.89 13.37 -21.12
C GLY A 319 6.65 12.78 -19.73
N LEU A 320 7.55 11.93 -19.23
CA LEU A 320 7.44 11.27 -17.93
C LEU A 320 8.09 12.08 -16.80
N VAL A 321 9.13 12.85 -17.14
CA VAL A 321 9.85 13.73 -16.21
C VAL A 321 9.80 15.15 -16.74
N GLY A 322 9.71 16.11 -15.83
CA GLY A 322 9.86 17.54 -16.07
C GLY A 322 11.06 18.08 -15.30
N GLU A 323 11.49 19.29 -15.66
CA GLU A 323 12.57 19.99 -14.98
C GLU A 323 12.13 21.42 -14.63
N VAL A 324 12.53 21.90 -13.45
CA VAL A 324 12.38 23.30 -13.02
C VAL A 324 13.72 23.82 -12.49
N PRO A 325 13.99 25.14 -12.56
CA PRO A 325 15.16 25.73 -11.94
C PRO A 325 15.16 25.49 -10.43
N ASN A 326 16.29 25.10 -9.85
CA ASN A 326 16.41 24.99 -8.41
C ASN A 326 16.48 26.40 -7.80
N ILE A 327 15.49 26.77 -6.99
CA ILE A 327 15.40 28.09 -6.34
C ILE A 327 16.61 28.36 -5.43
N ARG A 328 17.21 27.30 -4.84
CA ARG A 328 18.38 27.41 -3.96
C ARG A 328 19.71 27.56 -4.72
N ASP A 329 19.76 27.12 -5.97
CA ASP A 329 20.91 27.31 -6.87
C ASP A 329 20.43 27.26 -8.32
N LEU A 330 20.19 28.43 -8.91
CA LEU A 330 19.61 28.57 -10.26
C LEU A 330 20.46 27.93 -11.38
N ARG A 331 21.70 27.53 -11.09
CA ARG A 331 22.56 26.77 -12.01
C ARG A 331 22.22 25.28 -12.06
N GLN A 332 21.41 24.80 -11.12
CA GLN A 332 20.97 23.41 -11.04
C GLN A 332 19.49 23.29 -11.40
N LYS A 333 19.14 22.13 -11.93
CA LYS A 333 17.74 21.77 -12.23
C LYS A 333 17.26 20.73 -11.24
N LEU A 334 16.01 20.87 -10.82
CA LEU A 334 15.26 19.84 -10.11
C LEU A 334 14.41 19.10 -11.13
N TYR A 335 14.58 17.78 -11.18
CA TYR A 335 13.78 16.88 -11.99
C TYR A 335 12.64 16.33 -11.15
N TYR A 336 11.45 16.22 -11.73
CA TYR A 336 10.26 15.71 -11.06
C TYR A 336 9.39 14.90 -12.03
N ILE A 337 8.47 14.09 -11.51
CA ILE A 337 7.56 13.28 -12.33
C ILE A 337 6.44 14.17 -12.87
N LYS A 338 6.24 14.20 -14.19
CA LYS A 338 5.14 14.96 -14.80
C LYS A 338 3.79 14.37 -14.40
N GLY A 339 2.84 15.23 -14.00
CA GLY A 339 1.56 14.83 -13.41
C GLY A 339 1.42 15.15 -11.92
N ARG A 340 2.53 15.51 -11.24
CA ARG A 340 2.60 15.99 -9.84
C ARG A 340 2.48 17.52 -9.69
N GLU A 341 2.17 18.25 -10.77
CA GLU A 341 2.40 19.71 -10.87
C GLU A 341 1.36 20.64 -10.22
N LYS A 342 0.30 20.14 -9.56
CA LYS A 342 -0.73 21.00 -8.93
C LYS A 342 -0.65 21.07 -7.40
N SER A 343 0.55 21.19 -6.84
CA SER A 343 0.76 21.44 -5.40
C SER A 343 1.85 22.49 -5.16
N GLY A 344 1.73 23.63 -5.84
CA GLY A 344 2.57 24.82 -5.63
C GLY A 344 1.79 25.92 -4.96
#